data_AF-A0A7C4L1Z7-F1
#
_entry.id   AF-A0A7C4L1Z7-F1
#
_cell.length_a   1.000
_cell.length_b   1.000
_cell.length_c   1.000
_cell.angle_alpha   90.00
_cell.angle_beta   90.00
_cell.angle_gamma   90.00
#
_symmetry.space_group_name_H-M   'P 1'
#
loop_
_entity.id
_entity.type
_entity.pdbx_description
1 polymer ?
#
loop_
_entity_poly.entity_id
_entity_poly.type
_entity_poly.pdbx_seq_one_letter_code
_entity_poly.pdbx_strand_id
1 'polypeptide(L)'
;MPHFLPWGTPCHINFFGWEYTKGDFHNQILQAVILDIPSQSLERIIYYALYLVIRVDEEKQKQAVKKIEEIKKEEMKILDDSYKKEKEEVEKKFIEEKEVLLKKIINKEQQEITKQELDFKKREQLKILSDKYVDKKSQMISFFDRITKTLKSIKPAETIEEEDYLYLKEKNIANFIKVGMGAEVLYEMLSLLDINKQYNDLLKVLNETSGEKRNKILKKIRVYEAFIKANISPKWMIMTVLPVIPPDLRPVVQLPGGKFATSDLNDFYRRVINRNNRLKQLIDLGAPEIILRNEKRMLQEAIDSLIDLQKSRGRARTQGAASKVQKSLSDILRGKQGRFRQNLLGKRVDYSGRSTIIVGSDLSIDQCGIPKEMALELFKPFLLHEIIIRGLAPNIKSAKNFLESREPVVYDILEEITKNHPVLLNRAPTLHKLSVLAFYPVLTDSFAIKLHPTVCAGYNADFDGDAMGVFIPLSKKAIEEAEQRMFPYQNLLKPADGSPIVLPNKEMALGCFYLTTIDSSFFGKKDDELKFFKDEEEVVNFYLLGKINLREPIFVLINNQLLKT
;
A
#
# COMPACT_ATOMS: atom_id res chain seq x y z
N MET A 1 32.51 31.71 -9.71
CA MET A 1 31.03 31.79 -9.69
C MET A 1 30.49 30.84 -10.73
N PRO A 2 29.94 29.66 -10.39
CA PRO A 2 29.29 28.83 -11.38
C PRO A 2 27.82 29.26 -11.52
N HIS A 3 27.39 29.38 -12.76
CA HIS A 3 26.05 29.79 -13.18
C HIS A 3 24.97 28.92 -12.54
N PHE A 4 24.10 29.56 -11.76
CA PHE A 4 22.82 28.99 -11.32
C PHE A 4 21.90 28.84 -12.55
N LEU A 5 21.55 27.61 -12.89
CA LEU A 5 20.39 27.32 -13.74
C LEU A 5 19.13 27.80 -12.99
N PRO A 6 18.21 28.52 -13.66
CA PRO A 6 17.02 29.07 -13.02
C PRO A 6 16.11 27.95 -12.53
N TRP A 7 15.56 28.18 -11.33
CA TRP A 7 14.55 27.34 -10.68
C TRP A 7 13.34 27.15 -11.61
N GLY A 8 12.95 25.90 -11.85
CA GLY A 8 11.62 25.59 -12.42
C GLY A 8 11.56 24.65 -13.62
N THR A 9 12.67 24.10 -14.13
CA THR A 9 12.56 23.07 -15.18
C THR A 9 12.25 21.70 -14.56
N PRO A 10 11.08 21.07 -14.81
CA PRO A 10 10.89 19.67 -14.49
C PRO A 10 11.96 18.84 -15.22
N CYS A 11 12.81 18.17 -14.46
CA CYS A 11 13.78 17.24 -15.03
C CYS A 11 13.02 16.03 -15.57
N HIS A 12 12.80 16.01 -16.88
CA HIS A 12 12.22 14.88 -17.60
C HIS A 12 13.33 13.90 -18.01
N ILE A 13 13.14 12.62 -17.73
CA ILE A 13 13.93 11.57 -18.37
C ILE A 13 13.17 11.19 -19.64
N ASN A 14 13.65 11.65 -20.80
CA ASN A 14 13.16 11.19 -22.10
C ASN A 14 13.65 9.76 -22.33
N PHE A 15 12.73 8.81 -22.49
CA PHE A 15 13.09 7.49 -22.99
C PHE A 15 13.10 7.54 -24.52
N PHE A 16 14.22 7.19 -25.12
CA PHE A 16 14.32 7.03 -26.58
C PHE A 16 14.01 5.57 -26.92
N GLY A 17 12.91 5.33 -27.61
CA GLY A 17 12.56 3.99 -28.12
C GLY A 17 12.21 2.96 -27.04
N TRP A 18 11.70 3.42 -25.89
CA TRP A 18 11.28 2.55 -24.81
C TRP A 18 10.00 3.05 -24.16
N GLU A 19 9.20 2.09 -23.73
CA GLU A 19 7.81 2.25 -23.38
C GLU A 19 7.54 1.41 -22.14
N TYR A 20 6.81 1.95 -21.18
CA TYR A 20 6.66 1.33 -19.86
C TYR A 20 5.20 1.01 -19.56
N THR A 21 4.83 -0.26 -19.41
CA THR A 21 3.42 -0.71 -19.31
C THR A 21 2.93 -1.03 -17.90
N LYS A 22 3.74 -0.87 -16.84
CA LYS A 22 3.44 -1.49 -15.53
C LYS A 22 3.32 -0.50 -14.37
N GLY A 23 2.52 0.55 -14.53
CA GLY A 23 1.92 1.23 -13.37
C GLY A 23 0.65 0.49 -12.97
N ASP A 24 0.65 -0.23 -11.85
CA ASP A 24 -0.47 -1.01 -11.30
C ASP A 24 -0.91 -2.30 -12.04
N PHE A 25 -1.07 -3.38 -11.26
CA PHE A 25 -1.71 -4.64 -11.67
C PHE A 25 -3.08 -4.41 -12.34
N HIS A 26 -3.75 -3.31 -11.99
CA HIS A 26 -4.99 -2.86 -12.63
C HIS A 26 -4.76 -2.44 -14.09
N ASN A 27 -3.67 -1.74 -14.44
CA ASN A 27 -3.43 -1.38 -15.83
C ASN A 27 -3.07 -2.58 -16.70
N GLN A 28 -2.36 -3.59 -16.17
CA GLN A 28 -2.15 -4.85 -16.89
C GLN A 28 -3.46 -5.61 -17.10
N ILE A 29 -4.35 -5.62 -16.12
CA ILE A 29 -5.70 -6.19 -16.28
C ILE A 29 -6.52 -5.39 -17.29
N LEU A 30 -6.44 -4.06 -17.27
CA LEU A 30 -7.14 -3.19 -18.23
C LEU A 30 -6.61 -3.41 -19.65
N GLN A 31 -5.28 -3.45 -19.84
CA GLN A 31 -4.65 -3.77 -21.13
C GLN A 31 -5.04 -5.16 -21.63
N ALA A 32 -5.02 -6.16 -20.74
CA ALA A 32 -5.46 -7.52 -21.03
C ALA A 32 -6.93 -7.57 -21.50
N VAL A 33 -7.81 -6.81 -20.85
CA VAL A 33 -9.24 -6.72 -21.22
C VAL A 33 -9.46 -5.95 -22.52
N ILE A 34 -8.67 -4.89 -22.78
CA ILE A 34 -8.77 -4.11 -24.03
C ILE A 34 -8.31 -4.94 -25.23
N LEU A 35 -7.15 -5.58 -25.11
CA LEU A 35 -6.50 -6.33 -26.19
C LEU A 35 -6.98 -7.78 -26.31
N ASP A 36 -7.85 -8.26 -25.41
CA ASP A 36 -8.27 -9.66 -25.28
C ASP A 36 -7.11 -10.66 -25.09
N ILE A 37 -6.02 -10.21 -24.46
CA ILE A 37 -4.83 -11.03 -24.17
C ILE A 37 -4.89 -11.51 -22.72
N PRO A 38 -4.64 -12.81 -22.42
CA PRO A 38 -4.52 -13.28 -21.05
C PRO A 38 -3.43 -12.52 -20.27
N SER A 39 -3.68 -12.19 -19.01
CA SER A 39 -2.74 -11.40 -18.19
C SER A 39 -1.35 -12.02 -18.06
N GLN A 40 -1.26 -13.36 -17.97
CA GLN A 40 0.02 -14.09 -17.92
C GLN A 40 0.81 -13.94 -19.22
N SER A 41 0.12 -14.01 -20.37
CA SER A 41 0.73 -13.82 -21.70
C SER A 41 1.18 -12.38 -21.87
N LEU A 42 0.36 -11.41 -21.46
CA LEU A 42 0.72 -9.99 -21.46
C LEU A 42 1.99 -9.73 -20.65
N GLU A 43 2.10 -10.34 -19.46
CA GLU A 43 3.31 -10.22 -18.66
C GLU A 43 4.53 -10.80 -19.39
N ARG A 44 4.41 -11.97 -20.01
CA ARG A 44 5.51 -12.55 -20.82
C ARG A 44 5.90 -11.66 -22.00
N ILE A 45 4.96 -11.00 -22.67
CA ILE A 45 5.23 -10.05 -23.76
C ILE A 45 6.03 -8.85 -23.24
N ILE A 46 5.59 -8.23 -22.14
CA ILE A 46 6.23 -7.03 -21.56
C ILE A 46 7.69 -7.29 -21.17
N TYR A 47 7.99 -8.47 -20.64
CA TYR A 47 9.36 -8.86 -20.26
C TYR A 47 10.11 -9.62 -21.37
N TYR A 48 9.75 -9.41 -22.63
CA TYR A 48 10.47 -9.92 -23.82
C TYR A 48 10.63 -11.44 -23.88
N ALA A 49 9.61 -12.20 -23.42
CA ALA A 49 9.60 -13.67 -23.44
C ALA A 49 8.60 -14.29 -24.43
N LEU A 50 7.72 -13.49 -25.04
CA LEU A 50 6.76 -13.92 -26.07
C LEU A 50 6.64 -12.85 -27.15
N TYR A 51 6.44 -13.27 -28.40
CA TYR A 51 6.09 -12.39 -29.50
C TYR A 51 4.59 -12.13 -29.53
N LEU A 52 4.21 -10.88 -29.83
CA LEU A 52 2.83 -10.47 -30.09
C LEU A 52 2.67 -10.14 -31.57
N VAL A 53 1.60 -10.66 -32.18
CA VAL A 53 1.26 -10.42 -33.58
C VAL A 53 0.51 -9.10 -33.73
N ILE A 54 1.08 -8.18 -34.51
CA ILE A 54 0.52 -6.84 -34.76
C ILE A 54 -0.40 -6.88 -35.98
N ARG A 55 0.09 -7.44 -37.08
CA ARG A 55 -0.63 -7.53 -38.36
C ARG A 55 -0.38 -8.88 -39.01
N VAL A 56 -1.42 -9.37 -39.68
CA VAL A 56 -1.42 -10.62 -40.45
C VAL A 56 -1.90 -10.32 -41.86
N ASP A 57 -1.19 -10.83 -42.85
CA ASP A 57 -1.58 -10.80 -44.26
C ASP A 57 -2.18 -12.16 -44.65
N GLU A 58 -3.50 -12.22 -44.84
CA GLU A 58 -4.26 -13.46 -45.06
C GLU A 58 -3.87 -14.19 -46.37
N GLU A 59 -3.45 -13.45 -47.40
CA GLU A 59 -3.05 -14.05 -48.68
C GLU A 59 -1.72 -14.78 -48.53
N LYS A 60 -0.74 -14.11 -47.90
CA LYS A 60 0.57 -14.70 -47.61
C LYS A 60 0.47 -15.80 -46.56
N GLN A 61 -0.49 -15.74 -45.65
CA GLN A 61 -0.75 -16.80 -44.66
C GLN A 61 -1.15 -18.11 -45.36
N LYS A 62 -2.04 -18.07 -46.36
CA LYS A 62 -2.39 -19.27 -47.14
C LYS A 62 -1.20 -19.85 -47.89
N GLN A 63 -0.33 -18.99 -48.42
CA GLN A 63 0.91 -19.41 -49.07
C GLN A 63 1.90 -20.03 -48.06
N ALA A 64 2.02 -19.45 -46.86
CA ALA A 64 2.85 -19.97 -45.78
C ALA A 64 2.42 -21.37 -45.34
N VAL A 65 1.11 -21.60 -45.18
CA VAL A 65 0.56 -22.93 -44.85
C VAL A 65 0.95 -23.96 -45.91
N LYS A 66 0.81 -23.63 -47.21
CA LYS A 66 1.21 -24.53 -48.31
C LYS A 66 2.70 -24.86 -48.26
N LYS A 67 3.56 -23.84 -48.07
CA LYS A 67 5.01 -24.02 -47.96
C LYS A 67 5.41 -24.92 -46.79
N ILE A 68 4.74 -24.82 -45.64
CA ILE A 68 5.01 -25.72 -44.51
C ILE A 68 4.53 -27.14 -44.79
N GLU A 69 3.39 -27.31 -45.46
CA GLU A 69 2.94 -28.63 -45.89
C GLU A 69 3.91 -29.28 -46.91
N GLU A 70 4.56 -28.48 -47.75
CA GLU A 70 5.64 -28.92 -48.66
C GLU A 70 6.90 -29.32 -47.87
N ILE A 71 7.39 -28.46 -46.97
CA ILE A 71 8.56 -28.75 -46.11
C ILE A 71 8.32 -30.00 -45.26
N LYS A 72 7.12 -30.16 -44.70
CA LYS A 72 6.73 -31.36 -43.95
C LYS A 72 6.89 -32.62 -44.82
N LYS A 73 6.47 -32.59 -46.08
CA LYS A 73 6.61 -33.73 -47.01
C LYS A 73 8.07 -34.01 -47.35
N GLU A 74 8.87 -32.97 -47.54
CA GLU A 74 10.31 -33.11 -47.83
C GLU A 74 11.08 -33.70 -46.65
N GLU A 75 10.93 -33.14 -45.45
CA GLU A 75 11.62 -33.64 -44.26
C GLU A 75 11.17 -35.07 -43.88
N MET A 76 9.90 -35.42 -44.12
CA MET A 76 9.40 -36.78 -43.94
C MET A 76 10.01 -37.77 -44.94
N LYS A 77 10.19 -37.37 -46.20
CA LYS A 77 10.89 -38.21 -47.19
C LYS A 77 12.35 -38.44 -46.80
N ILE A 78 13.04 -37.39 -46.36
CA ILE A 78 14.44 -37.48 -45.90
C ILE A 78 14.55 -38.47 -44.73
N LEU A 79 13.62 -38.42 -43.77
CA LEU A 79 13.59 -39.34 -42.63
C LEU A 79 13.31 -40.80 -43.06
N ASP A 80 12.35 -40.99 -43.98
CA ASP A 80 12.01 -42.30 -44.52
C ASP A 80 13.19 -42.92 -45.30
N ASP A 81 13.92 -42.10 -46.07
CA ASP A 81 15.10 -42.55 -46.83
C ASP A 81 16.31 -42.78 -45.94
N SER A 82 16.52 -42.00 -44.88
CA SER A 82 17.59 -42.25 -43.89
C SER A 82 17.36 -43.57 -43.16
N TYR A 83 16.11 -43.86 -42.77
CA TYR A 83 15.76 -45.13 -42.12
C TYR A 83 16.00 -46.33 -43.05
N LYS A 84 15.64 -46.23 -44.33
CA LYS A 84 15.92 -47.30 -45.31
C LYS A 84 17.42 -47.57 -45.46
N LYS A 85 18.23 -46.51 -45.57
CA LYS A 85 19.70 -46.63 -45.67
C LYS A 85 20.31 -47.26 -44.42
N GLU A 86 19.94 -46.79 -43.23
CA GLU A 86 20.44 -47.35 -41.96
C GLU A 86 20.01 -48.82 -41.79
N LYS A 87 18.79 -49.16 -42.19
CA LYS A 87 18.30 -50.54 -42.19
C LYS A 87 19.09 -51.44 -43.13
N GLU A 88 19.35 -50.99 -44.36
CA GLU A 88 20.16 -51.72 -45.34
C GLU A 88 21.62 -51.90 -44.87
N GLU A 89 22.22 -50.90 -44.23
CA GLU A 89 23.56 -51.00 -43.67
C GLU A 89 23.64 -52.01 -42.51
N VAL A 90 22.66 -52.00 -41.61
CA VAL A 90 22.58 -52.99 -40.53
C VAL A 90 22.40 -54.39 -41.11
N GLU A 91 21.53 -54.55 -42.11
CA GLU A 91 21.33 -55.83 -42.77
C GLU A 91 22.60 -56.35 -43.47
N LYS A 92 23.36 -55.48 -44.16
CA LYS A 92 24.65 -55.83 -44.80
C LYS A 92 25.72 -56.20 -43.77
N LYS A 93 25.88 -55.42 -42.70
CA LYS A 93 26.86 -55.71 -41.62
C LYS A 93 26.62 -57.08 -41.00
N PHE A 94 25.36 -57.42 -40.71
CA PHE A 94 25.04 -58.74 -40.16
C PHE A 94 25.19 -59.88 -41.18
N ILE A 95 25.05 -59.63 -42.49
CA ILE A 95 25.35 -60.62 -43.53
C ILE A 95 26.86 -60.89 -43.58
N GLU A 96 27.69 -59.84 -43.57
CA GLU A 96 29.15 -59.95 -43.56
C GLU A 96 29.66 -60.63 -42.28
N GLU A 97 29.16 -60.24 -41.11
CA GLU A 97 29.50 -60.89 -39.84
C GLU A 97 29.11 -62.36 -39.81
N LYS A 98 27.95 -62.71 -40.39
CA LYS A 98 27.48 -64.09 -40.52
C LYS A 98 28.39 -64.92 -41.42
N GLU A 99 28.84 -64.37 -42.56
CA GLU A 99 29.78 -65.05 -43.46
C GLU A 99 31.17 -65.26 -42.85
N VAL A 100 31.68 -64.27 -42.10
CA VAL A 100 33.00 -64.35 -41.44
C VAL A 100 32.98 -65.37 -40.30
N LEU A 101 31.90 -65.42 -39.51
CA LEU A 101 31.78 -66.35 -38.38
C LEU A 101 31.54 -67.79 -38.84
N LEU A 102 30.78 -68.01 -39.93
CA LEU A 102 30.59 -69.33 -40.52
C LEU A 102 31.88 -69.95 -41.08
N LYS A 103 32.82 -69.12 -41.57
CA LYS A 103 34.14 -69.60 -42.06
C LYS A 103 35.11 -70.01 -40.94
N LYS A 104 34.89 -69.59 -39.69
CA LYS A 104 35.81 -69.83 -38.55
C LYS A 104 35.44 -71.03 -37.66
N ILE A 105 34.24 -71.60 -37.79
CA ILE A 105 33.71 -72.62 -36.88
C ILE A 105 33.60 -73.97 -37.62
N ILE A 106 34.20 -75.03 -37.07
CA ILE A 106 34.30 -76.38 -37.69
C ILE A 106 33.15 -77.31 -37.24
N ASN A 107 32.49 -77.03 -36.11
CA ASN A 107 31.50 -77.89 -35.46
C ASN A 107 30.04 -77.45 -35.77
N LYS A 108 29.18 -78.36 -36.25
CA LYS A 108 27.82 -78.04 -36.77
C LYS A 108 26.86 -77.47 -35.71
N GLU A 109 26.89 -77.98 -34.48
CA GLU A 109 26.01 -77.52 -33.40
C GLU A 109 26.38 -76.09 -32.93
N GLN A 110 27.67 -75.76 -32.87
CA GLN A 110 28.14 -74.41 -32.54
C GLN A 110 27.81 -73.40 -33.66
N GLN A 111 27.76 -73.82 -34.92
CA GLN A 111 27.33 -72.98 -36.03
C GLN A 111 25.84 -72.60 -35.93
N GLU A 112 24.97 -73.52 -35.48
CA GLU A 112 23.54 -73.21 -35.32
C GLU A 112 23.27 -72.27 -34.14
N ILE A 113 23.96 -72.47 -33.01
CA ILE A 113 23.82 -71.61 -31.82
C ILE A 113 24.29 -70.18 -32.14
N THR A 114 25.47 -70.03 -32.75
CA THR A 114 26.00 -68.70 -33.14
C THR A 114 25.15 -68.02 -34.21
N LYS A 115 24.54 -68.78 -35.13
CA LYS A 115 23.57 -68.26 -36.11
C LYS A 115 22.31 -67.72 -35.43
N GLN A 116 21.78 -68.44 -34.43
CA GLN A 116 20.62 -67.98 -33.66
C GLN A 116 20.93 -66.74 -32.81
N GLU A 117 22.11 -66.67 -32.18
CA GLU A 117 22.55 -65.48 -31.44
C GLU A 117 22.73 -64.25 -32.34
N LEU A 118 23.33 -64.41 -33.53
CA LEU A 118 23.47 -63.33 -34.50
C LEU A 118 22.12 -62.88 -35.05
N ASP A 119 21.22 -63.82 -35.36
CA ASP A 119 19.87 -63.50 -35.83
C ASP A 119 19.04 -62.82 -34.72
N PHE A 120 19.26 -63.17 -33.44
CA PHE A 120 18.68 -62.47 -32.29
C PHE A 120 19.22 -61.04 -32.16
N LYS A 121 20.55 -60.84 -32.19
CA LYS A 121 21.18 -59.51 -32.16
C LYS A 121 20.77 -58.62 -33.33
N LYS A 122 20.63 -59.19 -34.53
CA LYS A 122 20.11 -58.49 -35.71
C LYS A 122 18.68 -58.00 -35.48
N ARG A 123 17.80 -58.86 -34.98
CA ARG A 123 16.42 -58.49 -34.66
C ARG A 123 16.34 -57.42 -33.58
N GLU A 124 17.17 -57.52 -32.56
CA GLU A 124 17.26 -56.53 -31.49
C GLU A 124 17.71 -55.16 -32.01
N GLN A 125 18.79 -55.09 -32.80
CA GLN A 125 19.27 -53.84 -33.39
C GLN A 125 18.26 -53.23 -34.37
N LEU A 126 17.61 -54.04 -35.22
CA LEU A 126 16.56 -53.57 -36.12
C LEU A 126 15.33 -53.06 -35.37
N LYS A 127 14.97 -53.68 -34.24
CA LYS A 127 13.89 -53.21 -33.37
C LYS A 127 14.23 -51.86 -32.75
N ILE A 128 15.41 -51.69 -32.19
CA ILE A 128 15.88 -50.41 -31.64
C ILE A 128 15.88 -49.31 -32.72
N LEU A 129 16.34 -49.64 -33.93
CA LEU A 129 16.31 -48.72 -35.08
C LEU A 129 14.88 -48.33 -35.45
N SER A 130 13.98 -49.31 -35.52
CA SER A 130 12.56 -49.11 -35.81
C SER A 130 11.89 -48.23 -34.76
N ASP A 131 12.10 -48.50 -33.47
CA ASP A 131 11.52 -47.74 -32.36
C ASP A 131 12.00 -46.28 -32.40
N LYS A 132 13.32 -46.05 -32.60
CA LYS A 132 13.88 -44.70 -32.78
C LYS A 132 13.28 -43.94 -33.96
N TYR A 133 13.06 -44.62 -35.08
CA TYR A 133 12.44 -44.02 -36.25
C TYR A 133 10.98 -43.65 -35.99
N VAL A 134 10.20 -44.56 -35.38
CA VAL A 134 8.80 -44.30 -35.02
C VAL A 134 8.69 -43.11 -34.08
N ASP A 135 9.55 -43.03 -33.06
CA ASP A 135 9.58 -41.92 -32.11
C ASP A 135 9.91 -40.58 -32.80
N LYS A 136 10.96 -40.54 -33.63
CA LYS A 136 11.32 -39.33 -34.41
C LYS A 136 10.22 -38.90 -35.36
N LYS A 137 9.60 -39.86 -36.07
CA LYS A 137 8.50 -39.60 -37.00
C LYS A 137 7.28 -39.05 -36.27
N SER A 138 6.93 -39.61 -35.11
CA SER A 138 5.86 -39.12 -34.26
C SER A 138 6.13 -37.69 -33.77
N GLN A 139 7.34 -37.42 -33.28
CA GLN A 139 7.75 -36.08 -32.84
C GLN A 139 7.65 -35.06 -33.99
N MET A 140 8.17 -35.37 -35.18
CA MET A 140 8.07 -34.48 -36.35
C MET A 140 6.63 -34.23 -36.78
N ILE A 141 5.79 -35.27 -36.85
CA ILE A 141 4.38 -35.10 -37.20
C ILE A 141 3.70 -34.16 -36.20
N SER A 142 3.91 -34.39 -34.91
CA SER A 142 3.33 -33.56 -33.85
C SER A 142 3.79 -32.10 -33.91
N PHE A 143 5.06 -31.87 -34.23
CA PHE A 143 5.65 -30.53 -34.40
C PHE A 143 5.04 -29.78 -35.59
N PHE A 144 4.99 -30.43 -36.77
CA PHE A 144 4.40 -29.80 -37.95
C PHE A 144 2.90 -29.60 -37.83
N ASP A 145 2.17 -30.53 -37.21
CA ASP A 145 0.73 -30.38 -36.98
C ASP A 145 0.46 -29.24 -35.99
N ARG A 146 1.29 -29.09 -34.94
CA ARG A 146 1.26 -27.94 -34.03
C ARG A 146 1.47 -26.64 -34.80
N ILE A 147 2.56 -26.51 -35.54
CA ILE A 147 2.88 -25.28 -36.31
C ILE A 147 1.79 -24.97 -37.33
N THR A 148 1.30 -25.97 -38.06
CA THR A 148 0.25 -25.78 -39.07
C THR A 148 -1.05 -25.30 -38.42
N LYS A 149 -1.39 -25.85 -37.25
CA LYS A 149 -2.54 -25.40 -36.47
C LYS A 149 -2.36 -23.96 -35.98
N THR A 150 -1.19 -23.62 -35.44
CA THR A 150 -0.86 -22.27 -35.01
C THR A 150 -0.96 -21.30 -36.18
N LEU A 151 -0.39 -21.62 -37.35
CA LEU A 151 -0.46 -20.80 -38.54
C LEU A 151 -1.88 -20.55 -39.04
N LYS A 152 -2.75 -21.56 -38.96
CA LYS A 152 -4.16 -21.42 -39.34
C LYS A 152 -4.95 -20.60 -38.32
N SER A 153 -4.57 -20.61 -37.04
CA SER A 153 -5.27 -19.86 -35.99
C SER A 153 -4.81 -18.42 -35.84
N ILE A 154 -3.57 -18.09 -36.23
CA ILE A 154 -2.96 -16.76 -36.01
C ILE A 154 -3.90 -15.64 -36.46
N LYS A 155 -4.23 -14.80 -35.49
CA LYS A 155 -4.95 -13.52 -35.66
C LYS A 155 -4.14 -12.38 -35.04
N PRO A 156 -4.46 -11.12 -35.39
CA PRO A 156 -3.93 -9.97 -34.65
C PRO A 156 -4.22 -10.12 -33.15
N ALA A 157 -3.28 -9.68 -32.31
CA ALA A 157 -3.28 -9.84 -30.85
C ALA A 157 -3.08 -11.27 -30.30
N GLU A 158 -2.82 -12.28 -31.14
CA GLU A 158 -2.36 -13.59 -30.68
C GLU A 158 -0.85 -13.63 -30.40
N THR A 159 -0.41 -14.60 -29.61
CA THR A 159 0.99 -14.76 -29.19
C THR A 159 1.67 -15.91 -29.88
N ILE A 160 2.96 -15.74 -30.19
CA ILE A 160 3.82 -16.78 -30.80
C ILE A 160 5.04 -16.99 -29.90
N GLU A 161 5.45 -18.26 -29.74
CA GLU A 161 6.67 -18.62 -29.00
C GLU A 161 7.92 -18.28 -29.80
N GLU A 162 9.04 -18.03 -29.11
CA GLU A 162 10.27 -17.59 -29.77
C GLU A 162 10.85 -18.65 -30.71
N GLU A 163 10.85 -19.91 -30.30
CA GLU A 163 11.33 -21.04 -31.11
C GLU A 163 10.55 -21.18 -32.42
N ASP A 164 9.21 -21.13 -32.33
CA ASP A 164 8.33 -21.22 -33.50
C ASP A 164 8.55 -20.04 -34.46
N TYR A 165 8.70 -18.83 -33.93
CA TYR A 165 8.95 -17.65 -34.76
C TYR A 165 10.33 -17.69 -35.44
N LEU A 166 11.37 -18.12 -34.72
CA LEU A 166 12.71 -18.26 -35.28
C LEU A 166 12.73 -19.31 -36.39
N TYR A 167 12.08 -20.45 -36.20
CA TYR A 167 11.93 -21.48 -37.24
C TYR A 167 11.25 -20.92 -38.51
N LEU A 168 10.17 -20.16 -38.35
CA LEU A 168 9.48 -19.51 -39.48
C LEU A 168 10.36 -18.47 -40.18
N LYS A 169 11.23 -17.79 -39.44
CA LYS A 169 12.17 -16.81 -39.98
C LYS A 169 13.30 -17.50 -40.76
N GLU A 170 13.88 -18.58 -40.22
CA GLU A 170 14.92 -19.37 -40.88
C GLU A 170 14.44 -19.98 -42.22
N LYS A 171 13.20 -20.47 -42.26
CA LYS A 171 12.61 -21.02 -43.49
C LYS A 171 12.07 -19.93 -44.45
N ASN A 172 12.28 -18.64 -44.17
CA ASN A 172 11.78 -17.49 -44.96
C ASN A 172 10.25 -17.46 -45.14
N ILE A 173 9.50 -17.98 -44.16
CA ILE A 173 8.05 -18.04 -44.18
C ILE A 173 7.45 -16.87 -43.41
N ALA A 174 8.19 -16.22 -42.50
CA ALA A 174 7.70 -15.18 -41.59
C ALA A 174 7.14 -13.89 -42.25
N ASN A 175 7.24 -13.71 -43.57
CA ASN A 175 6.83 -12.48 -44.27
C ASN A 175 5.32 -12.17 -44.23
N PHE A 176 4.46 -13.10 -43.79
CA PHE A 176 3.02 -12.87 -43.65
C PHE A 176 2.64 -12.18 -42.32
N ILE A 177 3.55 -12.12 -41.34
CA ILE A 177 3.28 -11.55 -40.01
C ILE A 177 4.26 -10.44 -39.66
N LYS A 178 3.72 -9.35 -39.08
CA LYS A 178 4.50 -8.38 -38.33
C LYS A 178 4.36 -8.71 -36.84
N VAL A 179 5.47 -9.09 -36.21
CA VAL A 179 5.52 -9.37 -34.77
C VAL A 179 6.48 -8.43 -34.07
N GLY A 180 6.32 -8.29 -32.76
CA GLY A 180 7.35 -7.72 -31.93
C GLY A 180 7.19 -8.16 -30.46
N MET A 181 8.02 -7.58 -29.60
CA MET A 181 8.06 -7.87 -28.17
C MET A 181 8.07 -6.59 -27.35
N GLY A 182 7.73 -6.72 -26.07
CA GLY A 182 7.83 -5.63 -25.10
C GLY A 182 6.67 -4.65 -25.18
N ALA A 183 6.85 -3.54 -24.49
CA ALA A 183 5.84 -2.48 -24.40
C ALA A 183 5.68 -1.70 -25.71
N GLU A 184 6.73 -1.57 -26.52
CA GLU A 184 6.74 -0.94 -27.86
C GLU A 184 5.58 -1.42 -28.73
N VAL A 185 5.35 -2.72 -28.73
CA VAL A 185 4.27 -3.33 -29.50
C VAL A 185 2.91 -3.03 -28.91
N LEU A 186 2.81 -2.98 -27.59
CA LEU A 186 1.56 -2.68 -26.91
C LEU A 186 1.14 -1.23 -27.19
N TYR A 187 2.06 -0.28 -27.33
CA TYR A 187 1.72 1.08 -27.72
C TYR A 187 1.36 1.21 -29.18
N GLU A 188 2.04 0.50 -30.09
CA GLU A 188 1.64 0.47 -31.50
C GLU A 188 0.20 -0.05 -31.61
N MET A 189 -0.12 -1.15 -30.91
CA MET A 189 -1.46 -1.72 -30.88
C MET A 189 -2.49 -0.78 -30.23
N LEU A 190 -2.18 -0.19 -29.07
CA LEU A 190 -3.08 0.74 -28.39
C LEU A 190 -3.28 2.05 -29.14
N SER A 191 -2.32 2.47 -29.95
CA SER A 191 -2.42 3.67 -30.79
C SER A 191 -3.27 3.45 -32.04
N LEU A 192 -3.32 2.22 -32.55
CA LEU A 192 -4.19 1.83 -33.68
C LEU A 192 -5.65 1.58 -33.26
N LEU A 193 -5.93 1.48 -31.96
CA LEU A 193 -7.26 1.19 -31.44
C LEU A 193 -8.17 2.43 -31.44
N ASP A 194 -9.26 2.36 -32.21
CA ASP A 194 -10.38 3.30 -32.11
C ASP A 194 -11.40 2.82 -31.07
N ILE A 195 -11.40 3.47 -29.91
CA ILE A 195 -12.23 3.12 -28.75
C ILE A 195 -13.73 3.28 -29.06
N ASN A 196 -14.10 4.34 -29.79
CA ASN A 196 -15.52 4.64 -30.05
C ASN A 196 -16.13 3.58 -30.97
N LYS A 197 -15.37 3.19 -32.01
CA LYS A 197 -15.79 2.12 -32.92
C LYS A 197 -15.94 0.79 -32.18
N GLN A 198 -14.91 0.39 -31.42
CA GLN A 198 -14.93 -0.86 -30.64
C GLN A 198 -16.06 -0.89 -29.60
N TYR A 199 -16.35 0.23 -28.96
CA TYR A 199 -17.45 0.35 -28.01
C TYR A 199 -18.81 0.09 -28.67
N ASN A 200 -19.07 0.73 -29.81
CA ASN A 200 -20.32 0.55 -30.56
C ASN A 200 -20.48 -0.88 -31.10
N ASP A 201 -19.39 -1.49 -31.57
CA ASP A 201 -19.39 -2.87 -32.03
C ASP A 201 -19.69 -3.84 -30.88
N LEU A 202 -19.08 -3.64 -29.70
CA LEU A 202 -19.34 -4.47 -28.53
C LEU A 202 -20.76 -4.32 -27.98
N LEU A 203 -21.38 -3.14 -28.07
CA LEU A 203 -22.78 -2.96 -27.68
C LEU A 203 -23.73 -3.81 -28.54
N LYS A 204 -23.47 -3.93 -29.85
CA LYS A 204 -24.25 -4.81 -30.74
C LYS A 204 -24.09 -6.27 -30.33
N VAL A 205 -22.85 -6.72 -30.15
CA VAL A 205 -22.55 -8.11 -29.74
C VAL A 205 -23.13 -8.42 -28.37
N LEU A 206 -23.17 -7.46 -27.44
CA LEU A 206 -23.76 -7.63 -26.12
C LEU A 206 -25.25 -7.97 -26.20
N ASN A 207 -26.00 -7.37 -27.11
CA ASN A 207 -27.43 -7.64 -27.27
C ASN A 207 -27.71 -9.06 -27.78
N GLU A 208 -26.82 -9.61 -28.61
CA GLU A 208 -26.94 -10.94 -29.20
C GLU A 208 -26.44 -12.06 -28.29
N THR A 209 -25.54 -11.74 -27.33
CA THR A 209 -24.88 -12.75 -26.49
C THR A 209 -25.52 -12.93 -25.11
N SER A 210 -25.65 -14.19 -24.70
CA SER A 210 -26.14 -14.62 -23.38
C SER A 210 -25.07 -15.42 -22.61
N GLY A 211 -25.26 -15.57 -21.29
CA GLY A 211 -24.38 -16.36 -20.41
C GLY A 211 -23.04 -15.70 -20.02
N GLU A 212 -22.00 -16.50 -19.78
CA GLU A 212 -20.70 -16.03 -19.29
C GLU A 212 -19.96 -15.11 -20.26
N LYS A 213 -20.14 -15.31 -21.57
CA LYS A 213 -19.55 -14.45 -22.61
C LYS A 213 -20.07 -13.02 -22.49
N ARG A 214 -21.36 -12.86 -22.18
CA ARG A 214 -21.99 -11.57 -21.91
C ARG A 214 -21.29 -10.83 -20.77
N ASN A 215 -20.97 -11.53 -19.67
CA ASN A 215 -20.27 -10.93 -18.52
C ASN A 215 -18.86 -10.44 -18.88
N LYS A 216 -18.13 -11.17 -19.73
CA LYS A 216 -16.80 -10.73 -20.22
C LYS A 216 -16.91 -9.47 -21.08
N ILE A 217 -17.87 -9.46 -22.03
CA ILE A 217 -18.13 -8.30 -22.89
C ILE A 217 -18.56 -7.09 -22.05
N LEU A 218 -19.42 -7.29 -21.06
CA LEU A 218 -19.88 -6.23 -20.15
C LEU A 218 -18.72 -5.59 -19.38
N LYS A 219 -17.77 -6.40 -18.88
CA LYS A 219 -16.54 -5.88 -18.27
C LYS A 219 -15.72 -5.03 -19.25
N LYS A 220 -15.60 -5.46 -20.50
CA LYS A 220 -14.87 -4.73 -21.55
C LYS A 220 -15.55 -3.40 -21.92
N ILE A 221 -16.87 -3.41 -22.07
CA ILE A 221 -17.68 -2.20 -22.30
C ILE A 221 -17.50 -1.20 -21.15
N ARG A 222 -17.55 -1.64 -19.89
CA ARG A 222 -17.31 -0.77 -18.73
C ARG A 222 -15.94 -0.09 -18.78
N VAL A 223 -14.91 -0.80 -19.22
CA VAL A 223 -13.56 -0.24 -19.37
C VAL A 223 -13.55 0.83 -20.47
N TYR A 224 -14.09 0.53 -21.65
CA TYR A 224 -14.15 1.51 -22.74
C TYR A 224 -15.00 2.73 -22.40
N GLU A 225 -16.15 2.53 -21.76
CA GLU A 225 -17.01 3.60 -21.28
C GLU A 225 -16.26 4.52 -20.28
N ALA A 226 -15.46 3.95 -19.38
CA ALA A 226 -14.64 4.74 -18.46
C ALA A 226 -13.59 5.58 -19.19
N PHE A 227 -12.92 5.03 -20.22
CA PHE A 227 -11.97 5.79 -21.05
C PHE A 227 -12.64 6.93 -21.83
N ILE A 228 -13.80 6.66 -22.43
CA ILE A 228 -14.59 7.66 -23.17
C ILE A 228 -15.06 8.77 -22.23
N LYS A 229 -15.66 8.42 -21.09
CA LYS A 229 -16.15 9.41 -20.09
C LYS A 229 -15.02 10.26 -19.52
N ALA A 230 -13.86 9.68 -19.26
CA ALA A 230 -12.70 10.39 -18.74
C ALA A 230 -11.91 11.16 -19.82
N ASN A 231 -12.23 10.98 -21.10
CA ASN A 231 -11.48 11.51 -22.24
C ASN A 231 -9.97 11.17 -22.18
N ILE A 232 -9.66 9.92 -21.80
CA ILE A 232 -8.30 9.41 -21.64
C ILE A 232 -7.97 8.44 -22.78
N SER A 233 -6.76 8.56 -23.34
CA SER A 233 -6.27 7.62 -24.35
C SER A 233 -5.61 6.39 -23.70
N PRO A 234 -5.94 5.14 -24.11
CA PRO A 234 -5.33 3.90 -23.63
C PRO A 234 -3.81 3.87 -23.79
N LYS A 235 -3.26 4.55 -24.80
CA LYS A 235 -1.81 4.61 -25.03
C LYS A 235 -1.04 5.26 -23.87
N TRP A 236 -1.70 6.09 -23.04
CA TRP A 236 -1.08 6.71 -21.86
C TRP A 236 -0.82 5.73 -20.72
N MET A 237 -1.34 4.51 -20.78
CA MET A 237 -0.92 3.43 -19.87
C MET A 237 0.55 3.04 -20.09
N ILE A 238 1.14 3.48 -21.21
CA ILE A 238 2.51 3.24 -21.59
C ILE A 238 3.31 4.53 -21.46
N MET A 239 4.29 4.57 -20.54
CA MET A 239 5.07 5.78 -20.31
C MET A 239 6.30 5.82 -21.22
N THR A 240 6.42 6.91 -21.97
CA THR A 240 7.61 7.28 -22.77
C THR A 240 8.49 8.31 -22.06
N VAL A 241 7.99 8.94 -20.99
CA VAL A 241 8.72 9.90 -20.15
C VAL A 241 8.41 9.59 -18.68
N LEU A 242 9.45 9.34 -17.87
CA LEU A 242 9.29 9.12 -16.43
C LEU A 242 9.49 10.45 -15.68
N PRO A 243 8.49 10.91 -14.91
CA PRO A 243 8.66 12.07 -14.03
C PRO A 243 9.56 11.75 -12.84
N VAL A 244 10.43 12.70 -12.48
CA VAL A 244 11.30 12.62 -11.30
C VAL A 244 10.76 13.53 -10.21
N ILE A 245 10.57 12.97 -9.00
CA ILE A 245 10.12 13.74 -7.84
C ILE A 245 11.15 14.81 -7.45
N PRO A 246 10.71 16.02 -7.01
CA PRO A 246 11.59 17.08 -6.53
C PRO A 246 12.62 16.60 -5.49
N PRO A 247 13.88 17.09 -5.53
CA PRO A 247 14.95 16.66 -4.61
C PRO A 247 14.59 16.75 -3.13
N ASP A 248 13.84 17.78 -2.73
CA ASP A 248 13.44 18.01 -1.33
C ASP A 248 12.57 16.89 -0.76
N LEU A 249 11.80 16.20 -1.61
CA LEU A 249 10.99 15.05 -1.23
C LEU A 249 11.80 13.73 -1.19
N ARG A 250 13.06 13.76 -1.65
CA ARG A 250 14.02 12.65 -1.65
C ARG A 250 15.40 13.10 -1.13
N PRO A 251 15.47 13.63 0.11
CA PRO A 251 16.64 14.35 0.59
C PRO A 251 17.87 13.43 0.74
N VAL A 252 19.04 14.06 0.66
CA VAL A 252 20.33 13.49 1.02
C VAL A 252 20.85 14.30 2.19
N VAL A 253 20.97 13.65 3.35
CA VAL A 253 21.34 14.31 4.61
C VAL A 253 22.73 13.83 5.01
N GLN A 254 23.62 14.78 5.29
CA GLN A 254 24.93 14.47 5.85
C GLN A 254 24.79 14.20 7.36
N LEU A 255 25.29 13.05 7.80
CA LEU A 255 25.34 12.68 9.22
C LEU A 255 26.65 13.18 9.86
N PRO A 256 26.67 13.43 11.18
CA PRO A 256 27.91 13.69 11.90
C PRO A 256 28.89 12.51 11.66
N GLY A 257 30.11 12.81 11.21
CA GLY A 257 31.11 11.81 10.79
C GLY A 257 31.25 11.63 9.27
N GLY A 258 30.67 12.52 8.46
CA GLY A 258 30.94 12.61 7.01
C GLY A 258 30.20 11.58 6.14
N LYS A 259 29.39 10.70 6.74
CA LYS A 259 28.52 9.75 6.02
C LYS A 259 27.29 10.47 5.47
N PHE A 260 26.75 9.98 4.35
CA PHE A 260 25.50 10.47 3.78
C PHE A 260 24.37 9.45 3.97
N ALA A 261 23.23 9.91 4.46
CA ALA A 261 21.97 9.19 4.45
C ALA A 261 21.15 9.65 3.24
N THR A 262 20.75 8.72 2.39
CA THR A 262 19.98 8.99 1.18
C THR A 262 18.58 8.38 1.30
N SER A 263 17.59 9.02 0.67
CA SER A 263 16.28 8.39 0.47
C SER A 263 16.38 7.17 -0.45
N ASP A 264 15.67 6.09 -0.12
CA ASP A 264 15.59 4.85 -0.92
C ASP A 264 15.18 5.14 -2.39
N LEU A 265 14.38 6.19 -2.63
CA LEU A 265 13.97 6.61 -3.99
C LEU A 265 15.15 7.00 -4.89
N ASN A 266 16.21 7.58 -4.32
CA ASN A 266 17.38 7.99 -5.08
C ASN A 266 18.09 6.79 -5.70
N ASP A 267 18.12 5.65 -5.00
CA ASP A 267 18.69 4.41 -5.52
C ASP A 267 17.86 3.82 -6.66
N PHE A 268 16.53 3.88 -6.56
CA PHE A 268 15.64 3.46 -7.65
C PHE A 268 15.81 4.33 -8.89
N TYR A 269 15.79 5.67 -8.74
CA TYR A 269 16.02 6.59 -9.85
C TYR A 269 17.41 6.39 -10.49
N ARG A 270 18.45 6.24 -9.67
CA ARG A 270 19.82 5.95 -10.15
C ARG A 270 19.84 4.67 -10.98
N ARG A 271 19.16 3.61 -10.55
CA ARG A 271 19.09 2.34 -11.28
C ARG A 271 18.41 2.53 -12.65
N VAL A 272 17.28 3.24 -12.69
CA VAL A 272 16.57 3.52 -13.96
C VAL A 272 17.44 4.34 -14.91
N ILE A 273 18.07 5.41 -14.43
CA ILE A 273 18.93 6.28 -15.25
C ILE A 273 20.12 5.49 -15.82
N ASN A 274 20.78 4.68 -15.00
CA ASN A 274 21.92 3.88 -15.44
C ASN A 274 21.52 2.86 -16.52
N ARG A 275 20.36 2.21 -16.37
CA ARG A 275 19.83 1.27 -17.37
C ARG A 275 19.43 1.96 -18.67
N ASN A 276 18.79 3.12 -18.59
CA ASN A 276 18.41 3.91 -19.77
C ASN A 276 19.65 4.40 -20.55
N ASN A 277 20.65 4.93 -19.84
CA ASN A 277 21.90 5.38 -20.47
C ASN A 277 22.67 4.23 -21.11
N ARG A 278 22.70 3.07 -20.45
CA ARG A 278 23.32 1.85 -21.00
C ARG A 278 22.58 1.34 -22.23
N LEU A 279 21.25 1.31 -22.21
CA LEU A 279 20.44 0.94 -23.37
C LEU A 279 20.72 1.87 -24.55
N LYS A 280 20.78 3.19 -24.31
CA LYS A 280 21.13 4.17 -25.34
C LYS A 280 22.49 3.89 -25.97
N GLN A 281 23.52 3.68 -25.15
CA GLN A 281 24.86 3.32 -25.62
C GLN A 281 24.88 2.02 -26.45
N LEU A 282 24.12 1.01 -26.05
CA LEU A 282 24.04 -0.26 -26.79
C LEU A 282 23.35 -0.10 -28.14
N ILE A 283 22.36 0.79 -28.25
CA ILE A 283 21.70 1.12 -29.52
C ILE A 283 22.69 1.84 -30.44
N ASP A 284 23.43 2.83 -29.92
CA ASP A 284 24.42 3.60 -30.69
C ASP A 284 25.56 2.71 -31.21
N LEU A 285 25.94 1.67 -30.45
CA LEU A 285 26.94 0.66 -30.84
C LEU A 285 26.41 -0.41 -31.82
N GLY A 286 25.11 -0.43 -32.11
CA GLY A 286 24.50 -1.47 -32.96
C GLY A 286 24.57 -2.86 -32.34
N ALA A 287 24.44 -2.98 -31.00
CA ALA A 287 24.52 -4.25 -30.30
C ALA A 287 23.43 -5.23 -30.80
N PRO A 288 23.69 -6.56 -30.79
CA PRO A 288 22.71 -7.56 -31.18
C PRO A 288 21.37 -7.45 -30.42
N GLU A 289 20.26 -7.80 -31.09
CA GLU A 289 18.90 -7.68 -30.52
C GLU A 289 18.75 -8.39 -29.17
N ILE A 290 19.41 -9.52 -28.96
CA ILE A 290 19.34 -10.29 -27.69
C ILE A 290 19.85 -9.44 -26.51
N ILE A 291 20.93 -8.67 -26.72
CA ILE A 291 21.50 -7.80 -25.69
C ILE A 291 20.57 -6.61 -25.44
N LEU A 292 20.04 -6.01 -26.51
CA LEU A 292 19.07 -4.91 -26.41
C LEU A 292 17.80 -5.32 -25.67
N ARG A 293 17.23 -6.49 -25.98
CA ARG A 293 16.04 -7.03 -25.30
C ARG A 293 16.28 -7.25 -23.82
N ASN A 294 17.44 -7.79 -23.46
CA ASN A 294 17.80 -7.96 -22.05
C ASN A 294 17.91 -6.62 -21.32
N GLU A 295 18.54 -5.60 -21.93
CA GLU A 295 18.63 -4.29 -21.28
C GLU A 295 17.26 -3.59 -21.19
N LYS A 296 16.40 -3.70 -22.21
CA LYS A 296 15.01 -3.21 -22.17
C LYS A 296 14.19 -3.91 -21.07
N ARG A 297 14.35 -5.23 -20.90
CA ARG A 297 13.74 -5.99 -19.79
C ARG A 297 14.23 -5.49 -18.43
N MET A 298 15.53 -5.28 -18.27
CA MET A 298 16.11 -4.76 -17.02
C MET A 298 15.65 -3.34 -16.71
N LEU A 299 15.48 -2.50 -17.73
CA LEU A 299 14.92 -1.16 -17.58
C LEU A 299 13.46 -1.22 -17.10
N GLN A 300 12.65 -2.12 -17.65
CA GLN A 300 11.29 -2.39 -17.19
C GLN A 300 11.25 -2.80 -15.72
N GLU A 301 12.06 -3.78 -15.34
CA GLU A 301 12.18 -4.23 -13.95
C GLU A 301 12.63 -3.10 -13.00
N ALA A 302 13.49 -2.18 -13.47
CA ALA A 302 13.96 -1.05 -12.68
C ALA A 302 12.83 -0.04 -12.41
N ILE A 303 12.01 0.28 -13.41
CA ILE A 303 10.86 1.19 -13.21
C ILE A 303 9.75 0.51 -12.40
N ASP A 304 9.51 -0.79 -12.60
CA ASP A 304 8.59 -1.55 -11.77
C ASP A 304 8.97 -1.44 -10.29
N SER A 305 10.27 -1.59 -10.00
CA SER A 305 10.78 -1.50 -8.64
C SER A 305 10.67 -0.08 -8.05
N LEU A 306 10.79 0.96 -8.88
CA LEU A 306 10.60 2.35 -8.48
C LEU A 306 9.14 2.63 -8.12
N ILE A 307 8.19 2.15 -8.92
CA ILE A 307 6.76 2.44 -8.74
C ILE A 307 6.16 1.56 -7.64
N ASP A 308 6.34 0.24 -7.71
CA ASP A 308 5.76 -0.72 -6.76
C ASP A 308 6.65 -1.97 -6.64
N LEU A 309 7.48 -1.99 -5.60
CA LEU A 309 8.44 -3.07 -5.35
C LEU A 309 7.75 -4.42 -5.11
N GLN A 310 6.56 -4.44 -4.50
CA GLN A 310 5.86 -5.68 -4.16
C GLN A 310 5.36 -6.44 -5.39
N LYS A 311 5.14 -5.74 -6.50
CA LYS A 311 4.66 -6.28 -7.78
C LYS A 311 5.76 -6.54 -8.80
N SER A 312 6.99 -6.12 -8.50
CA SER A 312 8.16 -6.47 -9.29
C SER A 312 8.43 -7.97 -9.14
N ARG A 313 8.69 -8.67 -10.26
CA ARG A 313 8.94 -10.13 -10.31
C ARG A 313 10.10 -10.60 -9.41
N GLY A 314 10.90 -9.67 -8.89
CA GLY A 314 11.95 -9.92 -7.92
C GLY A 314 11.46 -10.03 -6.47
N ARG A 315 10.49 -10.91 -6.18
CA ARG A 315 10.40 -11.44 -4.81
C ARG A 315 11.74 -12.12 -4.50
N ALA A 316 12.44 -11.63 -3.49
CA ALA A 316 13.57 -12.27 -2.82
C ALA A 316 14.98 -12.23 -3.49
N ARG A 317 15.41 -11.16 -4.17
CA ARG A 317 16.82 -10.99 -4.59
C ARG A 317 17.62 -9.89 -3.87
N THR A 318 17.21 -9.53 -2.65
CA THR A 318 18.17 -9.01 -1.66
C THR A 318 18.17 -9.98 -0.49
N GLN A 319 18.90 -11.08 -0.68
CA GLN A 319 19.37 -11.94 0.39
C GLN A 319 20.21 -11.13 1.38
N GLY A 320 19.97 -11.41 2.67
CA GLY A 320 20.68 -10.89 3.82
C GLY A 320 19.70 -10.66 4.96
N ALA A 321 19.86 -11.40 6.06
CA ALA A 321 19.02 -11.33 7.27
C ALA A 321 18.99 -9.93 7.96
N ALA A 322 19.73 -8.94 7.41
CA ALA A 322 19.86 -7.58 7.94
C ALA A 322 19.67 -6.46 6.89
N SER A 323 19.27 -6.75 5.64
CA SER A 323 19.10 -5.70 4.64
C SER A 323 17.70 -5.08 4.70
N LYS A 324 17.63 -3.81 5.09
CA LYS A 324 16.39 -3.02 5.11
C LYS A 324 15.72 -3.05 3.73
N VAL A 325 14.46 -3.47 3.67
CA VAL A 325 13.65 -3.42 2.44
C VAL A 325 13.49 -1.94 2.03
N GLN A 326 13.96 -1.62 0.82
CA GLN A 326 13.83 -0.28 0.23
C GLN A 326 12.34 0.04 -0.02
N LYS A 327 11.93 1.29 0.24
CA LYS A 327 10.53 1.74 0.04
C LYS A 327 10.33 2.33 -1.36
N SER A 328 9.37 1.79 -2.11
CA SER A 328 8.97 2.30 -3.44
C SER A 328 8.03 3.52 -3.34
N LEU A 329 7.70 4.15 -4.48
CA LEU A 329 6.75 5.27 -4.52
C LEU A 329 5.37 4.89 -3.97
N SER A 330 4.88 3.69 -4.31
CA SER A 330 3.58 3.20 -3.81
C SER A 330 3.62 2.95 -2.30
N ASP A 331 4.74 2.46 -1.76
CA ASP A 331 4.89 2.20 -0.32
C ASP A 331 4.91 3.49 0.51
N ILE A 332 5.36 4.60 -0.07
CA ILE A 332 5.31 5.91 0.58
C ILE A 332 3.86 6.39 0.73
N LEU A 333 2.96 5.98 -0.15
CA LEU A 333 1.54 6.37 -0.09
C LEU A 333 0.71 5.40 0.77
N ARG A 334 0.99 4.10 0.72
CA ARG A 334 0.18 3.05 1.35
C ARG A 334 0.63 2.71 2.79
N GLY A 335 -0.26 2.07 3.54
CA GLY A 335 0.04 1.54 4.88
C GLY A 335 -0.12 2.55 6.03
N LYS A 336 0.11 2.09 7.27
CA LYS A 336 -0.01 2.91 8.49
C LYS A 336 1.04 4.03 8.56
N GLN A 337 2.25 3.76 8.06
CA GLN A 337 3.34 4.73 7.92
C GLN A 337 3.30 5.50 6.58
N GLY A 338 2.26 5.27 5.76
CA GLY A 338 2.10 5.97 4.50
C GLY A 338 1.70 7.43 4.71
N ARG A 339 2.01 8.28 3.72
CA ARG A 339 1.75 9.72 3.73
C ARG A 339 0.29 10.05 4.04
N PHE A 340 -0.67 9.30 3.48
CA PHE A 340 -2.10 9.55 3.74
C PHE A 340 -2.46 9.41 5.22
N ARG A 341 -2.06 8.31 5.87
CA ARG A 341 -2.46 8.05 7.26
C ARG A 341 -1.61 8.82 8.26
N GLN A 342 -0.31 8.90 8.05
CA GLN A 342 0.62 9.48 9.02
C GLN A 342 0.79 10.99 8.89
N ASN A 343 0.62 11.57 7.69
CA ASN A 343 0.90 12.98 7.44
C ASN A 343 -0.31 13.79 6.98
N LEU A 344 -1.36 13.18 6.42
CA LEU A 344 -2.57 13.91 6.01
C LEU A 344 -3.66 13.82 7.08
N LEU A 345 -4.02 12.60 7.50
CA LEU A 345 -5.08 12.37 8.51
C LEU A 345 -4.63 12.71 9.93
N GLY A 346 -3.34 12.60 10.22
CA GLY A 346 -2.72 13.03 11.46
C GLY A 346 -1.49 13.86 11.17
N LYS A 347 -1.25 14.90 11.97
CA LYS A 347 -0.04 15.73 11.90
C LYS A 347 0.43 16.03 13.30
N ARG A 348 1.73 16.28 13.43
CA ARG A 348 2.24 17.00 14.60
C ARG A 348 1.81 18.45 14.47
N VAL A 349 1.39 19.04 15.57
CA VAL A 349 0.87 20.40 15.63
C VAL A 349 1.68 21.19 16.63
N ASP A 350 1.93 22.46 16.30
CA ASP A 350 2.51 23.42 17.22
C ASP A 350 1.48 23.81 18.30
N TYR A 351 1.90 24.60 19.30
CA TYR A 351 1.04 25.02 20.42
C TYR A 351 0.40 23.83 21.15
N SER A 352 1.19 22.76 21.32
CA SER A 352 0.78 21.56 22.03
C SER A 352 1.79 21.16 23.09
N GLY A 353 1.30 20.58 24.19
CA GLY A 353 2.09 20.10 25.31
C GLY A 353 1.63 18.72 25.74
N ARG A 354 2.41 18.05 26.59
CA ARG A 354 2.02 16.78 27.21
C ARG A 354 2.60 16.70 28.61
N SER A 355 1.79 16.33 29.60
CA SER A 355 2.27 15.99 30.94
C SER A 355 1.39 14.90 31.57
N THR A 356 1.86 14.36 32.69
CA THR A 356 1.09 13.44 33.53
C THR A 356 -0.09 14.17 34.16
N ILE A 357 -1.14 13.41 34.49
CA ILE A 357 -2.33 13.97 35.15
C ILE A 357 -2.37 13.61 36.63
N ILE A 358 -2.93 14.53 37.41
CA ILE A 358 -3.23 14.37 38.84
C ILE A 358 -4.67 14.82 39.10
N VAL A 359 -5.23 14.39 40.23
CA VAL A 359 -6.59 14.78 40.62
C VAL A 359 -6.65 16.26 41.02
N GLY A 360 -7.66 16.97 40.52
CA GLY A 360 -7.97 18.35 40.92
C GLY A 360 -9.36 18.44 41.53
N SER A 361 -9.49 18.08 42.82
CA SER A 361 -10.74 18.14 43.58
C SER A 361 -11.28 19.56 43.74
N ASP A 362 -10.38 20.54 43.76
CA ASP A 362 -10.72 21.93 44.08
C ASP A 362 -11.13 22.74 42.83
N LEU A 363 -11.09 22.10 41.66
CA LEU A 363 -11.41 22.73 40.37
C LEU A 363 -12.92 22.68 40.11
N SER A 364 -13.42 23.64 39.33
CA SER A 364 -14.75 23.53 38.74
C SER A 364 -14.73 22.53 37.56
N ILE A 365 -15.89 22.02 37.17
CA ILE A 365 -16.01 21.01 36.10
C ILE A 365 -15.44 21.49 34.76
N ASP A 366 -15.54 22.78 34.48
CA ASP A 366 -15.08 23.47 33.28
C ASP A 366 -13.62 23.94 33.36
N GLN A 367 -12.94 23.70 34.49
CA GLN A 367 -11.57 24.13 34.74
C GLN A 367 -10.58 22.95 34.67
N CYS A 368 -9.34 23.26 34.28
CA CYS A 368 -8.22 22.33 34.38
C CYS A 368 -6.99 23.04 34.94
N GLY A 369 -6.16 22.34 35.71
CA GLY A 369 -4.91 22.91 36.19
C GLY A 369 -3.80 22.74 35.17
N ILE A 370 -3.18 23.82 34.71
CA ILE A 370 -2.03 23.78 33.81
C ILE A 370 -0.76 24.21 34.56
N PRO A 371 0.35 23.47 34.44
CA PRO A 371 1.65 23.90 34.94
C PRO A 371 2.07 25.27 34.39
N LYS A 372 2.49 26.20 35.25
CA LYS A 372 2.99 27.53 34.84
C LYS A 372 4.08 27.45 33.77
N GLU A 373 5.03 26.52 33.93
CA GLU A 373 6.13 26.28 32.96
C GLU A 373 5.61 25.86 31.58
N MET A 374 4.58 25.00 31.56
CA MET A 374 3.97 24.57 30.30
C MET A 374 3.20 25.73 29.65
N ALA A 375 2.41 26.46 30.44
CA ALA A 375 1.64 27.59 29.95
C ALA A 375 2.54 28.70 29.38
N LEU A 376 3.70 28.96 29.99
CA LEU A 376 4.67 29.95 29.52
C LEU A 376 5.15 29.66 28.09
N GLU A 377 5.47 28.41 27.77
CA GLU A 377 5.89 28.03 26.41
C GLU A 377 4.70 27.98 25.43
N LEU A 378 3.54 27.47 25.87
CA LEU A 378 2.37 27.35 24.99
C LEU A 378 1.80 28.72 24.58
N PHE A 379 1.75 29.69 25.51
CA PHE A 379 1.23 31.05 25.28
C PHE A 379 2.31 32.07 24.91
N LYS A 380 3.54 31.61 24.63
CA LYS A 380 4.71 32.46 24.39
C LYS A 380 4.48 33.63 23.42
N PRO A 381 3.83 33.46 22.25
CA PRO A 381 3.61 34.60 21.36
C PRO A 381 2.65 35.66 21.91
N PHE A 382 1.62 35.24 22.66
CA PHE A 382 0.69 36.15 23.32
C PHE A 382 1.40 36.94 24.41
N LEU A 383 2.27 36.27 25.17
CA LEU A 383 3.04 36.92 26.22
C LEU A 383 4.00 37.98 25.67
N LEU A 384 4.73 37.65 24.60
CA LEU A 384 5.63 38.58 23.93
C LEU A 384 4.88 39.83 23.42
N HIS A 385 3.65 39.65 22.95
CA HIS A 385 2.80 40.75 22.50
C HIS A 385 2.40 41.67 23.66
N GLU A 386 1.90 41.10 24.76
CA GLU A 386 1.49 41.85 25.96
C GLU A 386 2.67 42.61 26.62
N ILE A 387 3.84 41.98 26.72
CA ILE A 387 5.06 42.61 27.27
C ILE A 387 5.42 43.89 26.50
N ILE A 388 5.30 43.87 25.17
CA ILE A 388 5.60 45.02 24.31
C ILE A 388 4.52 46.10 24.47
N ILE A 389 3.24 45.73 24.47
CA ILE A 389 2.12 46.67 24.64
C ILE A 389 2.20 47.41 25.98
N ARG A 390 2.57 46.69 27.05
CA ARG A 390 2.73 47.27 28.39
C ARG A 390 4.01 48.09 28.55
N GLY A 391 4.87 48.14 27.53
CA GLY A 391 6.13 48.90 27.55
C GLY A 391 7.23 48.28 28.42
N LEU A 392 7.10 47.02 28.82
CA LEU A 392 8.09 46.30 29.63
C LEU A 392 9.35 45.95 28.82
N ALA A 393 9.20 45.81 27.50
CA ALA A 393 10.33 45.66 26.59
C ALA A 393 10.11 46.44 25.28
N PRO A 394 11.14 47.11 24.73
CA PRO A 394 11.00 47.94 23.54
C PRO A 394 10.89 47.15 22.22
N ASN A 395 11.32 45.88 22.19
CA ASN A 395 11.41 45.08 20.97
C ASN A 395 11.35 43.57 21.27
N ILE A 396 10.96 42.77 20.27
CA ILE A 396 10.70 41.32 20.39
C ILE A 396 11.91 40.55 20.96
N LYS A 397 13.13 40.91 20.56
CA LYS A 397 14.35 40.26 21.06
C LYS A 397 14.54 40.52 22.56
N SER A 398 14.32 41.75 23.02
CA SER A 398 14.41 42.09 24.44
C SER A 398 13.25 41.48 25.23
N ALA A 399 12.04 41.44 24.66
CA ALA A 399 10.89 40.75 25.24
C ALA A 399 11.16 39.25 25.42
N LYS A 400 11.86 38.62 24.47
CA LYS A 400 12.27 37.22 24.59
C LYS A 400 13.28 37.01 25.73
N ASN A 401 14.28 37.89 25.85
CA ASN A 401 15.22 37.84 26.96
C ASN A 401 14.53 38.09 28.32
N PHE A 402 13.57 39.02 28.37
CA PHE A 402 12.76 39.31 29.56
C PHE A 402 11.83 38.14 29.93
N LEU A 403 11.32 37.42 28.94
CA LEU A 403 10.59 36.19 29.18
C LEU A 403 11.49 35.09 29.76
N GLU A 404 12.73 34.99 29.27
CA GLU A 404 13.72 34.03 29.75
C GLU A 404 14.22 34.34 31.17
N SER A 405 14.14 35.59 31.65
CA SER A 405 14.48 35.96 33.03
C SER A 405 13.44 35.53 34.08
N ARG A 406 12.23 35.15 33.66
CA ARG A 406 11.15 34.60 34.51
C ARG A 406 10.78 35.50 35.70
N GLU A 407 10.69 36.81 35.47
CA GLU A 407 10.27 37.76 36.50
C GLU A 407 8.81 37.52 36.95
N PRO A 408 8.45 37.82 38.21
CA PRO A 408 7.08 37.63 38.72
C PRO A 408 5.99 38.27 37.84
N VAL A 409 6.26 39.46 37.29
CA VAL A 409 5.35 40.20 36.41
C VAL A 409 4.94 39.40 35.17
N VAL A 410 5.82 38.52 34.68
CA VAL A 410 5.55 37.63 33.54
C VAL A 410 4.43 36.65 33.88
N TYR A 411 4.39 36.14 35.11
CA TYR A 411 3.35 35.22 35.56
C TYR A 411 2.01 35.94 35.79
N ASP A 412 2.04 37.19 36.25
CA ASP A 412 0.82 38.01 36.38
C ASP A 412 0.16 38.25 35.01
N ILE A 413 0.97 38.58 34.00
CA ILE A 413 0.52 38.73 32.61
C ILE A 413 0.00 37.39 32.06
N LEU A 414 0.68 36.29 32.36
CA LEU A 414 0.25 34.95 31.94
C LEU A 414 -1.13 34.59 32.52
N GLU A 415 -1.38 34.90 33.78
CA GLU A 415 -2.66 34.65 34.43
C GLU A 415 -3.80 35.46 33.76
N GLU A 416 -3.53 36.71 33.41
CA GLU A 416 -4.49 37.57 32.70
C GLU A 416 -4.85 37.03 31.30
N ILE A 417 -3.85 36.58 30.53
CA ILE A 417 -4.05 36.03 29.19
C ILE A 417 -4.84 34.70 29.24
N THR A 418 -4.56 33.86 30.23
CA THR A 418 -5.09 32.49 30.29
C THR A 418 -6.53 32.42 30.80
N LYS A 419 -6.98 33.39 31.60
CA LYS A 419 -8.28 33.38 32.28
C LYS A 419 -9.50 33.12 31.39
N ASN A 420 -9.54 33.71 30.19
CA ASN A 420 -10.65 33.57 29.25
C ASN A 420 -10.24 32.88 27.95
N HIS A 421 -9.20 32.05 28.00
CA HIS A 421 -8.70 31.35 26.83
C HIS A 421 -8.83 29.83 27.02
N PRO A 422 -9.81 29.16 26.36
CA PRO A 422 -9.99 27.73 26.53
C PRO A 422 -8.78 26.95 26.00
N VAL A 423 -8.52 25.80 26.61
CA VAL A 423 -7.53 24.82 26.16
C VAL A 423 -8.20 23.47 25.91
N LEU A 424 -7.67 22.67 24.99
CA LEU A 424 -8.18 21.33 24.72
C LEU A 424 -7.30 20.29 25.40
N LEU A 425 -7.92 19.40 26.19
CA LEU A 425 -7.25 18.25 26.78
C LEU A 425 -7.63 16.98 26.04
N ASN A 426 -6.63 16.15 25.72
CA ASN A 426 -6.80 14.90 25.00
C ASN A 426 -6.05 13.75 25.68
N ARG A 427 -6.70 12.59 25.84
CA ARG A 427 -6.05 11.34 26.23
C ARG A 427 -6.11 10.32 25.09
N ALA A 428 -4.96 9.80 24.70
CA ALA A 428 -4.88 8.71 23.73
C ALA A 428 -4.98 7.35 24.44
N PRO A 429 -5.67 6.34 23.86
CA PRO A 429 -6.37 6.37 22.58
C PRO A 429 -7.70 7.13 22.61
N THR A 430 -7.96 7.93 21.58
CA THR A 430 -9.24 8.66 21.42
C THR A 430 -10.31 7.74 20.85
N LEU A 431 -11.15 7.17 21.71
CA LEU A 431 -12.20 6.22 21.30
C LEU A 431 -13.49 6.92 20.86
N HIS A 432 -13.80 8.07 21.47
CA HIS A 432 -14.99 8.85 21.18
C HIS A 432 -14.74 10.34 21.41
N LYS A 433 -15.72 11.18 21.06
CA LYS A 433 -15.57 12.64 21.13
C LYS A 433 -15.17 13.15 22.52
N LEU A 434 -15.66 12.53 23.60
CA LEU A 434 -15.38 12.95 24.99
C LEU A 434 -13.92 12.70 25.43
N SER A 435 -13.13 11.99 24.62
CA SER A 435 -11.69 11.89 24.83
C SER A 435 -10.94 13.17 24.45
N VAL A 436 -11.65 14.20 23.97
CA VAL A 436 -11.17 15.57 23.75
C VAL A 436 -12.23 16.55 24.24
N LEU A 437 -11.93 17.33 25.27
CA LEU A 437 -12.81 18.36 25.84
C LEU A 437 -12.04 19.65 26.06
N ALA A 438 -12.77 20.76 26.11
CA ALA A 438 -12.24 22.08 26.39
C ALA A 438 -12.38 22.45 27.86
N PHE A 439 -11.41 23.18 28.40
CA PHE A 439 -11.41 23.66 29.78
C PHE A 439 -10.80 25.06 29.85
N TYR A 440 -11.19 25.83 30.86
CA TYR A 440 -10.48 27.05 31.24
C TYR A 440 -9.26 26.69 32.09
N PRO A 441 -8.06 27.15 31.69
CA PRO A 441 -6.84 26.84 32.41
C PRO A 441 -6.73 27.65 33.70
N VAL A 442 -6.44 26.97 34.80
CA VAL A 442 -6.03 27.54 36.09
C VAL A 442 -4.54 27.25 36.25
N LEU A 443 -3.73 28.28 36.43
CA LEU A 443 -2.29 28.11 36.56
C LEU A 443 -1.95 27.45 37.90
N THR A 444 -1.09 26.43 37.84
CA THR A 444 -0.63 25.70 39.03
C THR A 444 0.89 25.63 39.09
N ASP A 445 1.44 25.56 40.31
CA ASP A 445 2.87 25.40 40.56
C ASP A 445 3.36 23.95 40.37
N SER A 446 2.44 23.02 40.10
CA SER A 446 2.77 21.62 39.81
C SER A 446 3.33 21.47 38.38
N PHE A 447 4.06 20.38 38.13
CA PHE A 447 4.44 19.94 36.79
C PHE A 447 3.40 19.05 36.10
N ALA A 448 2.39 18.59 36.86
CA ALA A 448 1.31 17.73 36.38
C ALA A 448 0.05 18.54 36.07
N ILE A 449 -0.74 18.06 35.11
CA ILE A 449 -2.03 18.64 34.74
C ILE A 449 -3.06 18.19 35.79
N LYS A 450 -3.77 19.13 36.42
CA LYS A 450 -4.88 18.78 37.32
C LYS A 450 -6.16 18.59 36.52
N LEU A 451 -6.80 17.43 36.67
CA LEU A 451 -8.06 17.09 36.00
C LEU A 451 -9.17 16.89 37.02
N HIS A 452 -10.36 17.40 36.69
CA HIS A 452 -11.54 17.21 37.52
C HIS A 452 -11.96 15.72 37.56
N PRO A 453 -12.24 15.13 38.74
CA PRO A 453 -12.46 13.68 38.87
C PRO A 453 -13.68 13.15 38.10
N THR A 454 -14.73 13.96 37.92
CA THR A 454 -15.95 13.52 37.22
C THR A 454 -15.79 13.39 35.71
N VAL A 455 -14.80 14.06 35.10
CA VAL A 455 -14.56 13.94 33.64
C VAL A 455 -13.66 12.76 33.29
N CYS A 456 -13.00 12.13 34.28
CA CYS A 456 -12.11 10.98 34.08
C CYS A 456 -12.82 9.81 33.37
N ALA A 457 -14.11 9.60 33.61
CA ALA A 457 -14.90 8.57 32.93
C ALA A 457 -14.97 8.78 31.40
N GLY A 458 -15.04 10.03 30.94
CA GLY A 458 -15.03 10.37 29.51
C GLY A 458 -13.65 10.20 28.85
N TYR A 459 -12.59 10.36 29.61
CA TYR A 459 -11.24 10.09 29.12
C TYR A 459 -10.81 8.63 29.29
N ASN A 460 -11.59 7.84 30.03
CA ASN A 460 -11.18 6.56 30.59
C ASN A 460 -9.83 6.67 31.33
N ALA A 461 -9.63 7.79 32.03
CA ALA A 461 -8.37 8.18 32.65
C ALA A 461 -8.28 7.68 34.10
N ASP A 462 -7.08 7.25 34.48
CA ASP A 462 -6.67 7.00 35.85
C ASP A 462 -5.48 7.87 36.23
N PHE A 463 -5.00 7.75 37.47
CA PHE A 463 -3.93 8.61 38.01
C PHE A 463 -2.67 7.79 38.36
N ASP A 464 -2.39 6.72 37.61
CA ASP A 464 -1.26 5.80 37.84
C ASP A 464 0.00 6.13 37.03
N GLY A 465 -0.01 7.26 36.30
CA GLY A 465 1.04 7.65 35.35
C GLY A 465 0.51 8.04 33.97
N ASP A 466 -0.81 7.97 33.78
CA ASP A 466 -1.52 8.50 32.63
C ASP A 466 -1.08 9.93 32.26
N ALA A 467 -1.00 10.19 30.95
CA ALA A 467 -0.55 11.47 30.41
C ALA A 467 -1.47 12.00 29.32
N MET A 468 -1.80 13.28 29.40
CA MET A 468 -2.70 13.98 28.48
C MET A 468 -1.96 15.02 27.65
N GLY A 469 -2.40 15.16 26.41
CA GLY A 469 -1.99 16.24 25.52
C GLY A 469 -2.84 17.49 25.75
N VAL A 470 -2.19 18.65 25.72
CA VAL A 470 -2.81 19.97 25.79
C VAL A 470 -2.66 20.65 24.42
N PHE A 471 -3.71 21.30 23.93
CA PHE A 471 -3.68 22.04 22.66
C PHE A 471 -4.36 23.39 22.83
N ILE A 472 -3.76 24.45 22.26
CA ILE A 472 -4.32 25.80 22.31
C ILE A 472 -5.04 26.14 21.00
N PRO A 473 -6.35 26.43 21.03
CA PRO A 473 -7.06 26.99 19.87
C PRO A 473 -6.67 28.44 19.62
N LEU A 474 -6.12 28.78 18.45
CA LEU A 474 -5.62 30.14 18.19
C LEU A 474 -6.64 31.06 17.51
N SER A 475 -7.39 30.53 16.54
CA SER A 475 -8.33 31.36 15.77
C SER A 475 -9.59 31.60 16.58
N LYS A 476 -10.21 32.79 16.43
CA LYS A 476 -11.49 33.11 17.08
C LYS A 476 -12.56 32.04 16.88
N LYS A 477 -12.69 31.51 15.65
CA LYS A 477 -13.63 30.43 15.34
C LYS A 477 -13.35 29.12 16.09
N ALA A 478 -12.07 28.80 16.30
CA ALA A 478 -11.69 27.60 17.06
C ALA A 478 -11.96 27.77 18.57
N ILE A 479 -11.78 28.99 19.08
CA ILE A 479 -12.12 29.34 20.47
C ILE A 479 -13.65 29.26 20.65
N GLU A 480 -14.42 29.90 19.77
CA GLU A 480 -15.89 29.83 19.76
C GLU A 480 -16.41 28.39 19.66
N GLU A 481 -15.80 27.54 18.82
CA GLU A 481 -16.15 26.12 18.72
C GLU A 481 -15.86 25.36 20.01
N ALA A 482 -14.72 25.63 20.65
CA ALA A 482 -14.38 25.03 21.93
C ALA A 482 -15.41 25.41 23.00
N GLU A 483 -15.73 26.71 23.12
CA GLU A 483 -16.71 27.28 24.05
C GLU A 483 -18.13 26.76 23.83
N GLN A 484 -18.57 26.64 22.59
CA GLN A 484 -19.96 26.28 22.28
C GLN A 484 -20.23 24.77 22.24
N ARG A 485 -19.20 23.93 22.03
CA ARG A 485 -19.40 22.50 21.77
C ARG A 485 -18.56 21.55 22.60
N MET A 486 -17.41 21.98 23.11
CA MET A 486 -16.39 21.05 23.64
C MET A 486 -16.26 21.07 25.16
N PHE A 487 -16.94 21.99 25.85
CA PHE A 487 -16.88 22.03 27.31
C PHE A 487 -17.62 20.84 27.96
N PRO A 488 -17.18 20.37 29.15
CA PRO A 488 -17.81 19.27 29.88
C PRO A 488 -19.30 19.48 30.16
N TYR A 489 -19.73 20.69 30.49
CA TYR A 489 -21.14 20.98 30.81
C TYR A 489 -22.08 20.86 29.59
N GLN A 490 -21.55 20.96 28.37
CA GLN A 490 -22.30 20.66 27.13
C GLN A 490 -22.27 19.16 26.78
N ASN A 491 -21.42 18.39 27.45
CA ASN A 491 -21.09 17.01 27.11
C ASN A 491 -21.27 16.06 28.31
N LEU A 492 -22.35 16.27 29.07
CA LEU A 492 -22.69 15.46 30.25
C LEU A 492 -23.18 14.04 29.90
N LEU A 493 -23.63 13.83 28.67
CA LEU A 493 -24.22 12.58 28.20
C LEU A 493 -23.30 11.85 27.22
N LYS A 494 -23.37 10.52 27.24
CA LYS A 494 -22.74 9.67 26.25
C LYS A 494 -23.44 9.82 24.90
N PRO A 495 -22.68 9.99 23.80
CA PRO A 495 -23.27 10.07 22.46
C PRO A 495 -23.95 8.78 21.97
N ALA A 496 -23.60 7.62 22.56
CA ALA A 496 -24.05 6.32 22.07
C ALA A 496 -25.46 5.95 22.54
N ASP A 497 -25.75 6.17 23.82
CA ASP A 497 -26.95 5.71 24.52
C ASP A 497 -27.66 6.85 25.29
N GLY A 498 -27.07 8.05 25.36
CA GLY A 498 -27.63 9.18 26.09
C GLY A 498 -27.51 9.04 27.62
N SER A 499 -26.82 8.04 28.14
CA SER A 499 -26.61 7.89 29.58
C SER A 499 -25.66 8.97 30.12
N PRO A 500 -25.86 9.45 31.35
CA PRO A 500 -24.95 10.42 31.95
C PRO A 500 -23.57 9.80 32.18
N ILE A 501 -22.51 10.51 31.79
CA ILE A 501 -21.11 10.07 31.97
C ILE A 501 -20.39 10.80 33.10
N VAL A 502 -20.73 12.07 33.31
CA VAL A 502 -20.16 12.92 34.35
C VAL A 502 -20.97 12.70 35.63
N LEU A 503 -20.79 11.54 36.26
CA LEU A 503 -21.43 11.19 37.52
C LEU A 503 -20.40 11.13 38.66
N PRO A 504 -20.81 11.46 39.90
CA PRO A 504 -20.01 11.16 41.08
C PRO A 504 -19.70 9.66 41.14
N ASN A 505 -18.42 9.31 41.10
CA ASN A 505 -17.95 7.93 41.12
C ASN A 505 -17.08 7.65 42.36
N LYS A 506 -16.91 6.36 42.68
CA LYS A 506 -16.01 5.86 43.75
C LYS A 506 -16.18 6.61 45.08
N GLU A 507 -15.21 7.44 45.48
CA GLU A 507 -15.24 8.13 46.78
C GLU A 507 -16.43 9.07 46.92
N MET A 508 -16.82 9.78 45.85
CA MET A 508 -17.95 10.70 45.92
C MET A 508 -19.27 9.93 46.16
N ALA A 509 -19.45 8.81 45.46
CA ALA A 509 -20.61 7.95 45.65
C ALA A 509 -20.64 7.32 47.06
N LEU A 510 -19.48 6.91 47.58
CA LEU A 510 -19.34 6.41 48.94
C LEU A 510 -19.66 7.49 49.98
N GLY A 511 -19.21 8.73 49.76
CA GLY A 511 -19.50 9.87 50.62
C GLY A 511 -21.00 10.18 50.68
N CYS A 512 -21.64 10.27 49.51
CA CYS A 512 -23.10 10.43 49.43
C CYS A 512 -23.83 9.27 50.13
N PHE A 513 -23.45 8.02 49.83
CA PHE A 513 -24.05 6.85 50.45
C PHE A 513 -23.88 6.83 51.98
N TYR A 514 -22.69 7.17 52.47
CA TYR A 514 -22.40 7.25 53.90
C TYR A 514 -23.26 8.32 54.58
N LEU A 515 -23.42 9.49 53.96
CA LEU A 515 -24.25 10.57 54.50
C LEU A 515 -25.74 10.25 54.50
N THR A 516 -26.24 9.51 53.50
CA THR A 516 -27.67 9.21 53.36
C THR A 516 -28.12 7.91 54.03
N THR A 517 -27.19 7.08 54.53
CA THR A 517 -27.54 5.81 55.18
C THR A 517 -27.76 6.02 56.68
N ILE A 518 -28.76 5.37 57.28
CA ILE A 518 -28.97 5.42 58.74
C ILE A 518 -27.90 4.58 59.47
N ASP A 519 -27.41 5.03 60.62
CA ASP A 519 -26.49 4.22 61.42
C ASP A 519 -27.20 3.01 62.06
N SER A 520 -26.53 1.86 62.01
CA SER A 520 -27.07 0.59 62.44
C SER A 520 -27.45 0.50 63.90
N SER A 521 -26.77 1.31 64.72
CA SER A 521 -27.06 1.48 66.15
C SER A 521 -28.47 2.04 66.42
N PHE A 522 -29.11 2.65 65.42
CA PHE A 522 -30.42 3.30 65.55
C PHE A 522 -31.58 2.58 64.87
N PHE A 523 -31.37 1.43 64.19
CA PHE A 523 -32.44 0.68 63.51
C PHE A 523 -33.54 0.13 64.45
N GLY A 524 -33.32 0.15 65.77
CA GLY A 524 -34.28 -0.31 66.78
C GLY A 524 -35.01 0.78 67.57
N LYS A 525 -34.72 2.07 67.33
CA LYS A 525 -35.40 3.17 68.03
C LYS A 525 -36.83 3.33 67.52
N LYS A 526 -37.78 3.46 68.45
CA LYS A 526 -39.19 3.79 68.11
C LYS A 526 -39.31 5.26 67.75
N ASP A 527 -40.33 5.60 66.96
CA ASP A 527 -40.57 6.98 66.51
C ASP A 527 -40.75 7.97 67.67
N ASP A 528 -41.28 7.49 68.81
CA ASP A 528 -41.47 8.29 70.03
C ASP A 528 -40.15 8.68 70.73
N GLU A 529 -39.03 8.03 70.38
CA GLU A 529 -37.71 8.27 70.96
C GLU A 529 -36.83 9.17 70.06
N LEU A 530 -37.36 9.61 68.92
CA LEU A 530 -36.67 10.45 67.97
C LEU A 530 -36.79 11.93 68.38
N LYS A 531 -35.71 12.68 68.14
CA LYS A 531 -35.66 14.11 68.46
C LYS A 531 -36.40 14.91 67.37
N PHE A 532 -37.11 15.94 67.79
CA PHE A 532 -37.85 16.86 66.93
C PHE A 532 -37.12 18.20 66.85
N PHE A 533 -36.95 18.71 65.63
CA PHE A 533 -36.31 19.99 65.34
C PHE A 533 -37.22 20.87 64.50
N LYS A 534 -37.15 22.18 64.77
CA LYS A 534 -37.98 23.20 64.14
C LYS A 534 -37.52 23.54 62.72
N ASP A 535 -36.21 23.54 62.47
CA ASP A 535 -35.62 23.89 61.18
C ASP A 535 -34.25 23.22 60.96
N GLU A 536 -33.73 23.30 59.73
CA GLU A 536 -32.43 22.74 59.35
C GLU A 536 -31.27 23.37 60.14
N GLU A 537 -31.37 24.67 60.45
CA GLU A 537 -30.35 25.40 61.21
C GLU A 537 -30.23 24.87 62.64
N GLU A 538 -31.36 24.58 63.31
CA GLU A 538 -31.36 23.97 64.63
C GLU A 538 -30.69 22.60 64.61
N VAL A 539 -30.96 21.76 63.60
CA VAL A 539 -30.32 20.44 63.45
C VAL A 539 -28.79 20.59 63.35
N VAL A 540 -28.30 21.50 62.50
CA VAL A 540 -26.87 21.74 62.31
C VAL A 540 -26.23 22.24 63.61
N ASN A 541 -26.88 23.17 64.33
CA ASN A 541 -26.38 23.67 65.61
C ASN A 541 -26.27 22.55 66.66
N PHE A 542 -27.28 21.69 66.78
CA PHE A 542 -27.25 20.57 67.72
C PHE A 542 -26.23 19.49 67.33
N TYR A 543 -26.01 19.28 66.04
CA TYR A 543 -24.92 18.43 65.54
C TYR A 543 -23.54 18.99 65.92
N LEU A 544 -23.31 20.29 65.71
CA LEU A 544 -22.06 20.96 66.10
C LEU A 544 -21.80 20.93 67.61
N LEU A 545 -22.87 20.97 68.42
CA LEU A 545 -22.81 20.82 69.88
C LEU A 545 -22.60 19.36 70.33
N GLY A 546 -22.52 18.39 69.41
CA GLY A 546 -22.35 16.97 69.70
C GLY A 546 -23.57 16.31 70.36
N LYS A 547 -24.75 16.93 70.26
CA LYS A 547 -26.00 16.41 70.84
C LYS A 547 -26.74 15.45 69.91
N ILE A 548 -26.38 15.42 68.63
CA ILE A 548 -26.92 14.52 67.60
C ILE A 548 -25.74 13.91 66.87
N ASN A 549 -25.84 12.62 66.57
CA ASN A 549 -24.82 11.94 65.76
C ASN A 549 -25.14 12.04 64.26
N LEU A 550 -24.10 12.06 63.42
CA LEU A 550 -24.28 11.93 61.98
C LEU A 550 -25.00 10.60 61.69
N ARG A 551 -26.05 10.63 60.85
CA ARG A 551 -26.89 9.46 60.51
C ARG A 551 -27.83 8.96 61.63
N GLU A 552 -28.06 9.75 62.68
CA GLU A 552 -29.15 9.51 63.64
C GLU A 552 -30.49 9.95 63.01
N PRO A 553 -31.54 9.10 62.98
CA PRO A 553 -32.84 9.48 62.43
C PRO A 553 -33.49 10.55 63.31
N ILE A 554 -34.01 11.61 62.70
CA ILE A 554 -34.64 12.74 63.39
C ILE A 554 -35.93 13.16 62.68
N PHE A 555 -36.78 13.89 63.39
CA PHE A 555 -37.89 14.62 62.79
C PHE A 555 -37.50 16.09 62.63
N VAL A 556 -37.59 16.60 61.41
CA VAL A 556 -37.31 18.01 61.11
C VAL A 556 -38.44 18.59 60.29
N LEU A 557 -38.82 19.82 60.61
CA LEU A 557 -39.83 20.55 59.85
C LEU A 557 -39.16 21.29 58.69
N ILE A 558 -39.34 20.79 57.46
CA ILE A 558 -38.82 21.41 56.23
C ILE A 558 -40.01 21.88 55.40
N ASN A 559 -40.04 23.15 54.98
CA ASN A 559 -41.12 23.73 54.19
C ASN A 559 -42.54 23.48 54.77
N ASN A 560 -42.70 23.62 56.09
CA ASN A 560 -43.93 23.34 56.84
C ASN A 560 -44.43 21.89 56.77
N GLN A 561 -43.59 20.94 56.35
CA GLN A 561 -43.87 19.51 56.41
C GLN A 561 -42.93 18.86 57.41
N LEU A 562 -43.50 18.07 58.33
CA LEU A 562 -42.73 17.27 59.26
C LEU A 562 -42.18 16.06 58.50
N LEU A 563 -40.87 16.06 58.25
CA LEU A 563 -40.18 14.98 57.55
C LEU A 563 -39.34 14.17 58.54
N LYS A 564 -39.38 12.86 58.38
CA LYS A 564 -38.45 11.92 59.02
C LYS A 564 -37.26 11.77 58.07
N THR A 565 -36.06 12.07 58.56
CA THR A 565 -34.81 11.94 57.79
C THR A 565 -34.36 10.50 57.64
#